data_AF-A0A942FIM6-F1
#
_entry.id   AF-A0A942FIM6-F1
#
_cell.length_a   1.000
_cell.length_b   1.000
_cell.length_c   1.000
_cell.angle_alpha   90.00
_cell.angle_beta   90.00
_cell.angle_gamma   90.00
#
_symmetry.space_group_name_H-M   'P 1'
#
loop_
_entity.id
_entity.type
_entity.pdbx_description
1 polymer ?
#
loop_
_entity_poly.entity_id
_entity_poly.type
_entity_poly.pdbx_seq_one_letter_code
_entity_poly.pdbx_strand_id
1 'polypeptide(L)' 'MSKKTVSIRMDDADYRFLSVLAKEEREDVSKKVRELVDLGRVMLAIEKYKKSEASIERAARIAGVSVSKMMDILHEHNV' A
#
# COMPACT_ATOMS: atom_id res chain seq x y z
N MET A 1 9.29 -7.00 -15.35
CA MET A 1 9.05 -5.54 -15.16
C MET A 1 10.37 -4.86 -14.86
N SER A 2 10.61 -3.65 -15.38
CA SER A 2 11.81 -2.89 -15.06
C SER A 2 11.77 -2.43 -13.60
N LYS A 3 12.86 -2.65 -12.87
CA LYS A 3 13.00 -2.17 -11.48
C LYS A 3 13.55 -0.74 -11.53
N LYS A 4 12.96 0.16 -10.76
CA LYS A 4 13.46 1.52 -10.54
C LYS A 4 13.86 1.66 -9.07
N THR A 5 14.99 2.30 -8.82
CA THR A 5 15.44 2.62 -7.45
C THR A 5 14.94 4.00 -7.07
N VAL A 6 14.40 4.11 -5.86
CA VAL A 6 13.96 5.38 -5.26
C VAL A 6 14.77 5.60 -3.99
N SER A 7 15.33 6.80 -3.83
CA SER A 7 15.98 7.24 -2.59
C SER A 7 15.04 8.16 -1.84
N ILE A 8 14.71 7.82 -0.59
CA ILE A 8 13.71 8.52 0.23
C ILE A 8 14.40 8.96 1.52
N ARG A 9 14.24 10.23 1.89
CA ARG A 9 14.62 10.72 3.23
C ARG A 9 13.50 10.38 4.20
N MET A 10 13.87 9.83 5.35
CA MET A 10 12.97 9.33 6.38
C MET A 10 13.54 9.70 7.74
N ASP A 11 12.68 9.92 8.73
CA ASP A 11 13.14 10.12 10.09
C ASP A 11 13.61 8.80 10.74
N ASP A 12 14.28 8.93 11.88
CA ASP A 12 14.82 7.78 12.60
C ASP A 12 13.73 6.88 13.18
N ALA A 13 12.55 7.40 13.50
CA ALA A 13 11.48 6.62 14.11
C ALA A 13 10.87 5.65 13.09
N ASP A 14 10.53 6.15 11.90
CA ASP A 14 9.99 5.36 10.80
C ASP A 14 11.02 4.34 10.29
N TYR A 15 12.30 4.74 10.19
CA TYR A 15 13.36 3.81 9.78
C TYR A 15 13.56 2.68 10.79
N ARG A 16 13.50 2.99 12.09
CA ARG A 16 13.57 1.98 13.15
C ARG A 16 12.38 1.01 13.08
N PHE A 17 11.16 1.52 12.88
CA PHE A 17 9.98 0.68 12.69
C PHE A 17 10.19 -0.34 11.56
N LEU A 18 10.61 0.13 10.37
CA LEU A 18 10.87 -0.75 9.23
C LEU A 18 11.99 -1.76 9.50
N SER A 19 13.05 -1.32 10.19
CA SER A 19 14.21 -2.17 10.50
C SER A 19 13.85 -3.29 11.49
N VAL A 20 13.04 -2.98 12.50
CA VAL A 20 12.54 -3.98 13.45
C VAL A 20 11.66 -4.99 12.74
N LEU A 21 10.67 -4.51 11.96
CA LEU A 21 9.76 -5.37 11.20
C LEU A 21 10.52 -6.32 10.24
N ALA A 22 11.50 -5.78 9.52
CA ALA A 22 12.35 -6.58 8.63
C ALA A 22 13.16 -7.64 9.37
N LYS A 23 13.69 -7.30 10.55
CA LYS A 23 14.48 -8.21 11.37
C LYS A 23 13.64 -9.37 11.93
N GLU A 24 12.44 -9.07 12.42
CA GLU A 24 11.51 -10.09 12.95
C GLU A 24 11.16 -11.14 11.89
N GLU A 25 10.97 -10.70 10.65
CA GLU A 25 10.61 -11.56 9.53
C GLU A 25 11.82 -12.14 8.77
N ARG A 26 13.05 -11.81 9.18
CA ARG A 26 14.32 -12.21 8.53
C ARG A 26 14.39 -11.80 7.06
N GLU A 27 13.96 -10.57 6.76
CA GLU A 27 13.93 -10.01 5.41
C GLU A 27 14.69 -8.69 5.30
N ASP A 28 14.85 -8.20 4.07
CA ASP A 28 15.45 -6.89 3.83
C ASP A 28 14.45 -5.75 4.10
N VAL A 29 14.94 -4.64 4.66
CA VAL A 29 14.18 -3.39 4.81
C VAL A 29 13.52 -2.97 3.50
N SER A 30 14.25 -3.09 2.37
CA SER A 30 13.70 -2.73 1.06
C SER A 30 12.50 -3.58 0.64
N LYS A 31 12.43 -4.84 1.09
CA LYS A 31 11.31 -5.73 0.81
C LYS A 31 10.09 -5.30 1.64
N LYS A 32 10.27 -5.05 2.94
CA LYS A 32 9.20 -4.53 3.80
C LYS A 32 8.64 -3.20 3.33
N VAL A 33 9.50 -2.28 2.87
CA VAL A 33 9.05 -1.01 2.27
C VAL A 33 8.15 -1.26 1.07
N ARG A 34 8.49 -2.20 0.17
CA ARG A 34 7.65 -2.50 -1.00
C ARG A 34 6.30 -3.10 -0.60
N GLU A 35 6.30 -4.03 0.33
CA GLU A 35 5.06 -4.65 0.84
C GLU A 35 4.13 -3.63 1.51
N LEU A 36 4.69 -2.73 2.32
CA LEU A 36 3.92 -1.64 2.92
C LEU A 36 3.39 -0.65 1.88
N VAL A 37 4.13 -0.39 0.79
CA VAL A 37 3.63 0.41 -0.32
C VAL A 37 2.46 -0.28 -1.02
N ASP A 38 2.53 -1.59 -1.25
CA ASP A 38 1.46 -2.35 -1.88
C ASP A 38 0.19 -2.36 -0.99
N LEU A 39 0.34 -2.59 0.32
CA LEU A 39 -0.76 -2.47 1.29
C LEU A 39 -1.30 -1.03 1.36
N GLY A 40 -0.41 -0.04 1.40
CA GLY A 40 -0.75 1.37 1.48
C GLY A 40 -1.58 1.86 0.28
N ARG A 41 -1.34 1.32 -0.92
CA ARG A 41 -2.14 1.62 -2.11
C ARG A 41 -3.59 1.15 -1.97
N VAL A 42 -3.82 -0.04 -1.42
CA VAL A 42 -5.16 -0.56 -1.17
C VAL A 42 -5.88 0.30 -0.13
N MET A 43 -5.22 0.59 0.99
CA MET A 43 -5.79 1.43 2.06
C MET A 43 -6.10 2.84 1.56
N LEU A 44 -5.22 3.44 0.76
CA LEU A 44 -5.45 4.74 0.13
C LEU A 44 -6.65 4.72 -0.82
N ALA A 45 -6.82 3.64 -1.60
CA ALA A 45 -7.95 3.49 -2.49
C ALA A 45 -9.28 3.41 -1.73
N ILE A 46 -9.33 2.61 -0.65
CA ILE A 46 -10.50 2.49 0.23
C ILE A 46 -10.86 3.86 0.82
N GLU A 47 -9.88 4.58 1.37
CA GLU A 47 -10.11 5.88 2.02
C GLU A 47 -10.64 6.93 1.04
N LYS A 48 -10.07 6.98 -0.17
CA LYS A 48 -10.54 7.90 -1.21
C LYS A 48 -11.93 7.56 -1.73
N TYR A 49 -12.27 6.27 -1.82
CA TYR A 49 -13.61 5.85 -2.17
C TYR A 49 -14.62 6.22 -1.08
N LYS A 50 -14.31 5.93 0.20
CA LYS A 50 -15.11 6.32 1.38
C LYS A 50 -15.45 7.81 1.39
N LYS A 51 -14.48 8.66 1.06
CA LYS A 51 -14.63 10.12 1.01
C LYS A 51 -15.28 10.64 -0.28
N SER A 52 -15.71 9.75 -1.18
CA SER A 52 -16.22 10.10 -2.52
C SER A 52 -15.22 10.92 -3.36
N GLU A 53 -13.92 10.85 -3.05
CA GLU A 53 -12.85 11.50 -3.82
C GLU A 53 -12.41 10.67 -5.04
N ALA A 54 -12.81 9.40 -5.07
CA ALA A 54 -12.51 8.47 -6.15
C ALA A 54 -13.73 7.64 -6.53
N SER A 55 -14.01 7.53 -7.84
CA SER A 55 -14.90 6.50 -8.36
C SER A 55 -14.30 5.12 -8.13
N ILE A 56 -15.11 4.07 -8.32
CA ILE A 56 -14.64 2.70 -8.14
C ILE A 56 -13.52 2.33 -9.12
N GLU A 57 -13.56 2.82 -10.35
CA GLU A 57 -12.51 2.62 -11.35
C GLU A 57 -11.23 3.37 -10.96
N ARG A 58 -11.35 4.55 -10.35
CA ARG A 58 -10.20 5.29 -9.84
C ARG A 58 -9.60 4.58 -8.62
N ALA A 59 -10.42 4.08 -7.70
CA ALA A 59 -9.97 3.30 -6.54
C ALA A 59 -9.24 2.01 -6.98
N ALA A 60 -9.81 1.26 -7.92
CA ALA A 60 -9.20 0.05 -8.47
C ALA A 60 -7.82 0.34 -9.10
N ARG A 61 -7.69 1.45 -9.84
CA ARG A 61 -6.39 1.89 -10.40
C ARG A 61 -5.37 2.25 -9.33
N ILE A 62 -5.78 2.92 -8.24
CA ILE A 62 -4.88 3.27 -7.13
C ILE A 62 -4.39 1.98 -6.44
N ALA A 63 -5.30 1.06 -6.16
CA ALA A 63 -4.99 -0.23 -5.54
C ALA A 63 -4.21 -1.18 -6.47
N GLY A 64 -4.23 -0.93 -7.78
CA GLY A 64 -3.55 -1.78 -8.78
C GLY A 64 -4.28 -3.10 -9.03
N VAL A 65 -5.60 -3.14 -8.84
CA VAL A 65 -6.44 -4.34 -9.01
C VAL A 65 -7.54 -4.12 -10.06
N SER A 66 -8.25 -5.18 -10.44
CA SER A 66 -9.45 -5.06 -11.27
C SER A 66 -10.59 -4.38 -10.51
N VAL A 67 -11.57 -3.81 -11.24
CA VAL A 67 -12.76 -3.20 -10.63
C VAL A 67 -13.53 -4.21 -9.78
N SER A 68 -13.70 -5.44 -10.28
CA SER A 68 -14.36 -6.53 -9.54
C SER A 68 -13.62 -6.82 -8.22
N LYS A 69 -12.29 -6.94 -8.25
CA LYS A 69 -11.54 -7.18 -7.01
C LYS A 69 -11.60 -5.99 -6.06
N MET A 70 -11.67 -4.77 -6.58
CA MET A 70 -11.89 -3.58 -5.75
C MET A 70 -13.26 -3.62 -5.07
N MET A 71 -14.32 -4.07 -5.74
CA MET A 71 -15.65 -4.26 -5.13
C MET A 71 -15.58 -5.26 -3.96
N ASP A 72 -14.88 -6.39 -4.15
CA ASP A 72 -14.69 -7.38 -3.09
C ASP A 72 -13.97 -6.77 -1.88
N ILE A 73 -12.89 -6.01 -2.13
CA ILE A 73 -12.12 -5.32 -1.09
C ILE A 73 -13.01 -4.32 -0.33
N LEU A 74 -13.79 -3.50 -1.03
CA LEU A 74 -14.68 -2.53 -0.39
C LEU A 74 -15.70 -3.24 0.51
N HIS A 75 -16.29 -4.33 0.01
CA HIS A 75 -17.22 -5.16 0.76
C HIS A 75 -16.59 -5.76 2.03
N GLU A 76 -15.39 -6.34 1.92
CA GLU A 76 -14.63 -6.88 3.06
C GLU A 76 -14.31 -5.82 4.13
N HIS A 77 -14.16 -4.55 3.71
CA HIS A 77 -13.86 -3.42 4.59
C HIS A 77 -15.10 -2.62 5.05
N ASN A 78 -16.31 -3.14 4.79
CA ASN A 78 -17.59 -2.48 5.11
C ASN A 78 -17.68 -1.06 4.56
N VAL A 79 -17.30 -0.90 3.29
CA VAL A 79 -17.36 0.33 2.51
C VAL A 79 -18.26 0.14 1.31
#